data_AF-A0A950UCV8-F1
#
_entry.id   AF-A0A950UCV8-F1
#
_cell.length_a   1.000
_cell.length_b   1.000
_cell.length_c   1.000
_cell.angle_alpha   90.00
_cell.angle_beta   90.00
_cell.angle_gamma   90.00
#
_symmetry.space_group_name_H-M   'P 1'
#
loop_
_entity.id
_entity.type
_entity.pdbx_description
1 polymer ?
#
loop_
_entity_poly.entity_id
_entity_poly.type
_entity_poly.pdbx_seq_one_letter_code
_entity_poly.pdbx_strand_id
1 'polypeptide(L)'
;MSSIRSQCEATLRQNWREGVRQADGVPFAYTRPSPGHYPWQWYWDSCFTAIVWRHFDHNRARRELESLISASRDDGFIGHTIFWDIPLGRRRFTYNVTSSGAPMTASIQPPLLAWAWQIAVGDPSAVPEIGRHYDWLAEHRDLDGDGLIWIVQPDESGLDASPQFDSVWGWRAHGQP
;
A
#
# COMPACT_ATOMS: atom_id res chain seq x y z
N MET A 1 -14.47 31.50 -3.99
CA MET A 1 -13.34 30.64 -3.58
C MET A 1 -13.86 29.24 -3.35
N SER A 2 -13.19 28.20 -3.85
CA SER A 2 -13.55 26.80 -3.58
C SER A 2 -13.29 26.47 -2.10
N SER A 3 -14.16 25.70 -1.46
CA SER A 3 -13.95 25.25 -0.08
C SER A 3 -12.79 24.24 -0.01
N ILE A 4 -12.11 24.14 1.14
CA ILE A 4 -11.07 23.11 1.37
C ILE A 4 -11.64 21.72 1.08
N ARG A 5 -12.87 21.44 1.52
CA ARG A 5 -13.56 20.17 1.27
C ARG A 5 -13.69 19.87 -0.24
N SER A 6 -14.10 20.86 -1.03
CA SER A 6 -14.25 20.71 -2.48
C SER A 6 -12.90 20.52 -3.18
N GLN A 7 -11.84 21.14 -2.68
CA GLN A 7 -10.48 20.93 -3.19
C GLN A 7 -9.99 19.51 -2.90
N CYS A 8 -10.20 18.99 -1.67
CA CYS A 8 -9.87 17.61 -1.32
C CYS A 8 -10.58 16.61 -2.23
N GLU A 9 -11.88 16.78 -2.47
CA GLU A 9 -12.64 15.89 -3.36
C GLU A 9 -12.12 15.95 -4.80
N ALA A 10 -11.84 17.16 -5.32
CA ALA A 10 -11.29 17.33 -6.66
C ALA A 10 -9.93 16.63 -6.81
N THR A 11 -9.05 16.73 -5.81
CA THR A 11 -7.75 16.03 -5.79
C THR A 11 -7.93 14.51 -5.82
N LEU A 12 -8.81 13.97 -4.97
CA LEU A 12 -9.11 12.53 -4.97
C LEU A 12 -9.63 12.06 -6.33
N ARG A 13 -10.60 12.78 -6.92
CA ARG A 13 -11.17 12.46 -8.22
C ARG A 13 -10.14 12.51 -9.34
N GLN A 14 -9.25 13.50 -9.33
CA GLN A 14 -8.17 13.63 -10.31
C GLN A 14 -7.19 12.44 -10.25
N ASN A 15 -6.94 11.93 -9.05
CA ASN A 15 -5.96 10.87 -8.80
C ASN A 15 -6.54 9.45 -8.91
N TRP A 16 -7.87 9.30 -8.88
CA TRP A 16 -8.58 8.03 -9.03
C TRP A 16 -8.26 7.31 -10.34
N ARG A 17 -7.96 6.02 -10.26
CA ARG A 17 -7.70 5.11 -11.38
C ARG A 17 -8.47 3.83 -11.15
N GLU A 18 -9.01 3.27 -12.22
CA GLU A 18 -9.69 1.98 -12.20
C GLU A 18 -9.53 1.30 -13.55
N GLY A 19 -9.62 -0.02 -13.56
CA GLY A 19 -9.42 -0.82 -14.76
C GLY A 19 -9.42 -2.30 -14.46
N VAL A 20 -8.89 -3.07 -15.41
CA VAL A 20 -8.72 -4.51 -15.30
C VAL A 20 -7.29 -4.84 -15.70
N ARG A 21 -6.58 -5.58 -14.85
CA ARG A 21 -5.20 -5.99 -15.13
C ARG A 21 -5.21 -6.99 -16.28
N GLN A 22 -4.49 -6.67 -17.35
CA GLN A 22 -4.52 -7.45 -18.60
C GLN A 22 -4.01 -8.88 -18.43
N ALA A 23 -3.12 -9.13 -17.47
CA ALA A 23 -2.47 -10.43 -17.30
C ALA A 23 -3.41 -11.51 -16.74
N ASP A 24 -4.39 -11.14 -15.92
CA ASP A 24 -5.22 -12.08 -15.14
C ASP A 24 -6.69 -11.68 -15.01
N GLY A 25 -7.10 -10.54 -15.57
CA GLY A 25 -8.49 -10.10 -15.55
C GLY A 25 -8.94 -9.54 -14.19
N VAL A 26 -8.02 -9.32 -13.24
CA VAL A 26 -8.36 -8.78 -11.92
C VAL A 26 -8.76 -7.30 -12.04
N PRO A 27 -9.98 -6.92 -11.61
CA PRO A 27 -10.36 -5.52 -11.56
C PRO A 27 -9.59 -4.78 -10.46
N PHE A 28 -9.22 -3.53 -10.72
CA PHE A 28 -8.55 -2.67 -9.75
C PHE A 28 -9.14 -1.26 -9.76
N ALA A 29 -8.98 -0.57 -8.64
CA ALA A 29 -9.49 0.75 -8.36
C ALA A 29 -8.67 1.37 -7.22
N TYR A 30 -7.93 2.44 -7.48
CA TYR A 30 -7.07 3.07 -6.48
C TYR A 30 -6.85 4.55 -6.75
N THR A 31 -6.35 5.26 -5.75
CA THR A 31 -5.98 6.67 -5.86
C THR A 31 -4.46 6.78 -5.88
N ARG A 32 -3.91 7.41 -6.92
CA ARG A 32 -2.47 7.67 -7.00
C ARG A 32 -2.05 8.68 -5.93
N PRO A 33 -1.02 8.39 -5.09
CA PRO A 33 -0.54 9.35 -4.11
C PRO A 33 -0.03 10.65 -4.77
N SER A 34 0.71 10.49 -5.87
CA SER A 34 1.25 11.61 -6.64
C SER A 34 1.33 11.23 -8.12
N PRO A 35 0.45 11.75 -9.00
CA PRO A 35 0.36 11.37 -10.41
C PRO A 35 1.68 11.35 -11.20
N GLY A 36 2.65 12.21 -10.86
CA GLY A 36 3.95 12.27 -11.53
C GLY A 36 5.02 11.36 -10.93
N HIS A 37 5.05 11.22 -9.60
CA HIS A 37 6.11 10.51 -8.89
C HIS A 37 5.70 9.09 -8.49
N TYR A 38 4.49 8.94 -7.98
CA TYR A 38 3.91 7.71 -7.43
C TYR A 38 2.66 7.32 -8.22
N PRO A 39 2.83 6.73 -9.41
CA PRO A 39 1.71 6.47 -10.33
C PRO A 39 0.94 5.19 -10.01
N TRP A 40 1.41 4.38 -9.05
CA TRP A 40 0.87 3.08 -8.69
C TRP A 40 0.04 3.14 -7.41
N GLN A 41 -0.55 2.01 -7.03
CA GLN A 41 -1.22 1.87 -5.74
C GLN A 41 -0.18 1.60 -4.65
N TRP A 42 -0.22 2.41 -3.59
CA TRP A 42 0.64 2.26 -2.42
C TRP A 42 -0.22 1.82 -1.24
N TYR A 43 0.23 0.78 -0.53
CA TYR A 43 -0.57 0.07 0.46
C TYR A 43 -1.13 1.00 1.55
N TRP A 44 -0.27 1.72 2.26
CA TRP A 44 -0.71 2.56 3.38
C TRP A 44 -1.42 3.84 2.88
N ASP A 45 -1.06 4.36 1.70
CA ASP A 45 -1.67 5.54 1.10
C ASP A 45 -3.13 5.22 0.73
N SER A 46 -3.38 4.03 0.16
CA SER A 46 -4.73 3.53 -0.10
C SER A 46 -5.51 3.32 1.19
N CYS A 47 -4.89 2.87 2.28
CA CYS A 47 -5.53 2.75 3.59
C CYS A 47 -6.04 4.12 4.08
N PHE A 48 -5.19 5.15 4.08
CA PHE A 48 -5.60 6.50 4.44
C PHE A 48 -6.59 7.10 3.44
N THR A 49 -6.38 6.87 2.15
CA THR A 49 -7.24 7.43 1.10
C THR A 49 -8.65 6.85 1.15
N ALA A 50 -8.82 5.57 1.49
CA ALA A 50 -10.13 4.96 1.71
C ALA A 50 -10.90 5.66 2.84
N ILE A 51 -10.22 5.98 3.95
CA ILE A 51 -10.80 6.72 5.08
C ILE A 51 -11.30 8.09 4.60
N VAL A 52 -10.53 8.79 3.75
CA VAL A 52 -10.96 10.08 3.19
C VAL A 52 -12.12 9.91 2.21
N TRP A 53 -12.04 8.93 1.30
CA TRP A 53 -13.10 8.63 0.32
C TRP A 53 -14.45 8.38 0.99
N ARG A 54 -14.48 7.78 2.18
CA ARG A 54 -15.70 7.57 2.96
C ARG A 54 -16.52 8.86 3.13
N HIS A 55 -15.89 10.03 3.16
CA HIS A 55 -16.60 11.30 3.31
C HIS A 55 -17.26 11.83 2.01
N PHE A 56 -17.00 11.18 0.87
CA PHE A 56 -17.42 11.62 -0.46
C PHE A 56 -18.12 10.52 -1.27
N ASP A 57 -17.62 9.28 -1.22
CA ASP A 57 -18.09 8.13 -1.98
C ASP A 57 -17.68 6.82 -1.27
N HIS A 58 -18.63 6.20 -0.58
CA HIS A 58 -18.39 4.95 0.17
C HIS A 58 -18.00 3.78 -0.75
N ASN A 59 -18.47 3.78 -2.01
CA ASN A 59 -18.14 2.71 -2.96
C ASN A 59 -16.67 2.83 -3.39
N ARG A 60 -16.17 4.04 -3.61
CA ARG A 60 -14.74 4.25 -3.88
C ARG A 60 -13.87 3.88 -2.69
N ALA A 61 -14.30 4.24 -1.47
CA ALA A 61 -13.60 3.87 -0.24
C ALA A 61 -13.40 2.35 -0.13
N ARG A 62 -14.47 1.59 -0.35
CA ARG A 62 -14.44 0.13 -0.37
C ARG A 62 -13.56 -0.42 -1.51
N ARG A 63 -13.76 0.05 -2.75
CA ARG A 63 -13.01 -0.43 -3.93
C ARG A 63 -11.50 -0.19 -3.85
N GLU A 64 -11.09 0.92 -3.21
CA GLU A 64 -9.68 1.23 -2.92
C GLU A 64 -9.02 0.10 -2.10
N LEU A 65 -9.70 -0.37 -1.05
CA LEU A 65 -9.20 -1.45 -0.18
C LEU A 65 -9.39 -2.85 -0.80
N GLU A 66 -10.50 -3.08 -1.50
CA GLU A 66 -10.74 -4.34 -2.24
C GLU A 66 -9.66 -4.58 -3.30
N SER A 67 -9.08 -3.52 -3.87
CA SER A 67 -7.97 -3.64 -4.81
C SER A 67 -6.68 -4.11 -4.11
N LEU A 68 -6.38 -3.64 -2.90
CA LEU A 68 -5.25 -4.17 -2.11
C LEU A 68 -5.43 -5.66 -1.83
N ILE A 69 -6.64 -6.06 -1.44
CA ILE A 69 -7.00 -7.45 -1.19
C ILE A 69 -6.85 -8.30 -2.46
N SER A 70 -7.30 -7.78 -3.60
CA SER A 70 -7.22 -8.47 -4.90
C SER A 70 -5.78 -8.63 -5.41
N ALA A 71 -4.84 -7.87 -4.86
CA ALA A 71 -3.41 -8.02 -5.15
C ALA A 71 -2.71 -9.03 -4.22
N SER A 72 -3.37 -9.48 -3.15
CA SER A 72 -2.81 -10.43 -2.19
C SER A 72 -2.43 -11.74 -2.88
N ARG A 73 -1.28 -12.28 -2.50
CA ARG A 73 -0.88 -13.64 -2.87
C ARG A 73 -1.72 -14.68 -2.12
N ASP A 74 -1.67 -15.92 -2.57
CA ASP A 74 -2.36 -17.04 -1.94
C ASP A 74 -1.98 -17.23 -0.45
N ASP A 75 -0.75 -16.87 -0.07
CA ASP A 75 -0.25 -16.93 1.31
C ASP A 75 -0.59 -15.68 2.15
N GLY A 76 -1.26 -14.67 1.59
CA GLY A 76 -1.66 -13.46 2.31
C GLY A 76 -0.68 -12.28 2.20
N PHE A 77 0.48 -12.45 1.57
CA PHE A 77 1.40 -11.34 1.35
C PHE A 77 0.78 -10.25 0.47
N ILE A 78 0.93 -8.99 0.90
CA ILE A 78 0.63 -7.81 0.10
C ILE A 78 1.84 -6.89 0.13
N GLY A 79 2.34 -6.54 -1.05
CA GLY A 79 3.48 -5.64 -1.21
C GLY A 79 3.11 -4.19 -0.96
N HIS A 80 4.10 -3.43 -0.51
CA HIS A 80 4.07 -1.97 -0.36
C HIS A 80 3.51 -1.26 -1.60
N THR A 81 3.95 -1.60 -2.82
CA THR A 81 3.44 -1.00 -4.06
C THR A 81 2.91 -2.07 -5.00
N ILE A 82 1.73 -1.84 -5.59
CA ILE A 82 1.09 -2.75 -6.56
C ILE A 82 1.10 -2.11 -7.95
N PHE A 83 1.67 -2.85 -8.92
CA PHE A 83 1.88 -2.42 -10.30
C PHE A 83 0.76 -2.97 -11.19
N TRP A 84 -0.38 -2.27 -11.24
CA TRP A 84 -1.57 -2.72 -11.97
C TRP A 84 -1.42 -2.71 -13.50
N ASP A 85 -1.40 -1.52 -14.09
CA ASP A 85 -1.47 -1.30 -15.54
C ASP A 85 -0.25 -0.55 -16.09
N ILE A 86 0.54 0.07 -15.21
CA ILE A 86 1.73 0.83 -15.58
C ILE A 86 2.96 -0.05 -15.37
N PRO A 87 3.75 -0.36 -16.43
CA PRO A 87 4.92 -1.21 -16.31
C PRO A 87 6.05 -0.51 -15.54
N LEU A 88 6.83 -1.30 -14.81
CA LEU A 88 7.93 -0.81 -13.98
C LEU A 88 9.06 -0.15 -14.78
N GLY A 89 9.31 -0.64 -16.00
CA GLY A 89 10.36 -0.10 -16.87
C GLY A 89 11.75 -0.08 -16.19
N ARG A 90 12.43 1.07 -16.23
CA ARG A 90 13.73 1.28 -15.54
C ARG A 90 13.59 1.50 -14.03
N ARG A 91 12.39 1.85 -13.52
CA ARG A 91 12.17 2.06 -12.08
C ARG A 91 12.38 0.77 -11.28
N ARG A 92 12.40 -0.40 -11.93
CA ARG A 92 12.76 -1.69 -11.31
C ARG A 92 14.09 -1.69 -10.55
N PHE A 93 15.04 -0.83 -10.90
CA PHE A 93 16.34 -0.76 -10.23
C PHE A 93 16.30 -0.02 -8.88
N THR A 94 15.19 0.65 -8.56
CA THR A 94 14.99 1.40 -7.31
C THR A 94 13.79 0.92 -6.51
N TYR A 95 13.14 -0.18 -6.94
CA TYR A 95 12.02 -0.79 -6.25
C TYR A 95 12.40 -2.20 -5.82
N ASN A 96 11.89 -2.60 -4.66
CA ASN A 96 12.14 -3.91 -4.08
C ASN A 96 11.32 -5.00 -4.80
N VAL A 97 11.74 -5.39 -6.00
CA VAL A 97 11.05 -6.41 -6.82
C VAL A 97 11.94 -7.62 -7.06
N THR A 98 11.33 -8.81 -7.09
CA THR A 98 12.03 -10.08 -7.32
C THR A 98 12.23 -10.40 -8.80
N SER A 99 11.47 -9.76 -9.69
CA SER A 99 11.62 -9.89 -11.14
C SER A 99 11.07 -8.65 -11.86
N SER A 100 11.39 -8.50 -13.14
CA SER A 100 10.89 -7.38 -13.95
C SER A 100 9.37 -7.37 -14.17
N GLY A 101 8.73 -8.53 -14.00
CA GLY A 101 7.29 -8.71 -14.15
C GLY A 101 6.56 -8.92 -12.82
N ALA A 102 7.21 -8.67 -11.69
CA ALA A 102 6.57 -8.78 -10.39
C ALA A 102 5.36 -7.83 -10.34
N PRO A 103 4.17 -8.30 -9.91
CA PRO A 103 2.96 -7.47 -9.87
C PRO A 103 2.97 -6.47 -8.70
N MET A 104 3.90 -6.61 -7.76
CA MET A 104 4.07 -5.75 -6.60
C MET A 104 5.50 -5.84 -6.07
N THR A 105 5.86 -4.95 -5.14
CA THR A 105 7.09 -5.06 -4.35
C THR A 105 7.07 -6.28 -3.43
N ALA A 106 8.24 -6.75 -3.03
CA ALA A 106 8.46 -7.82 -2.05
C ALA A 106 8.65 -7.30 -0.62
N SER A 107 8.63 -5.98 -0.43
CA SER A 107 8.63 -5.31 0.87
C SER A 107 7.21 -5.03 1.35
N ILE A 108 7.01 -5.02 2.67
CA ILE A 108 5.74 -4.62 3.29
C ILE A 108 5.67 -3.10 3.50
N GLN A 109 4.54 -2.64 4.01
CA GLN A 109 4.38 -1.32 4.63
C GLN A 109 3.66 -1.48 5.98
N PRO A 110 3.52 -0.42 6.81
CA PRO A 110 2.76 -0.51 8.04
C PRO A 110 1.35 -1.10 7.80
N PRO A 111 0.97 -2.20 8.49
CA PRO A 111 -0.21 -2.98 8.14
C PRO A 111 -1.49 -2.35 8.66
N LEU A 112 -1.98 -1.34 7.93
CA LEU A 112 -3.15 -0.54 8.26
C LEU A 112 -4.47 -1.04 7.64
N LEU A 113 -4.46 -2.14 6.86
CA LEU A 113 -5.63 -2.57 6.09
C LEU A 113 -6.86 -2.87 6.96
N ALA A 114 -6.73 -3.67 8.03
CA ALA A 114 -7.87 -3.98 8.90
C ALA A 114 -8.43 -2.72 9.59
N TRP A 115 -7.53 -1.82 10.01
CA TRP A 115 -7.90 -0.56 10.64
C TRP A 115 -8.64 0.38 9.67
N ALA A 116 -8.10 0.54 8.45
CA ALA A 116 -8.74 1.32 7.41
C ALA A 116 -10.08 0.72 6.99
N TRP A 117 -10.18 -0.60 6.89
CA TRP A 117 -11.44 -1.29 6.59
C TRP A 117 -12.49 -1.05 7.67
N GLN A 118 -12.10 -1.15 8.94
CA GLN A 118 -12.96 -0.87 10.09
C GLN A 118 -13.58 0.52 10.05
N ILE A 119 -12.79 1.53 9.67
CA ILE A 119 -13.25 2.92 9.60
C ILE A 119 -14.04 3.19 8.32
N ALA A 120 -13.53 2.74 7.18
CA ALA A 120 -14.02 3.13 5.86
C ALA A 120 -15.20 2.29 5.37
N VAL A 121 -15.25 1.01 5.76
CA VAL A 121 -16.16 0.00 5.17
C VAL A 121 -17.05 -0.66 6.20
N GLY A 122 -16.49 -1.24 7.26
CA GLY A 122 -17.24 -2.04 8.24
C GLY A 122 -16.36 -3.09 8.93
N ASP A 123 -16.94 -4.19 9.39
CA ASP A 123 -16.19 -5.22 10.12
C ASP A 123 -15.12 -5.93 9.25
N PRO A 124 -13.81 -5.82 9.57
CA PRO A 124 -12.76 -6.51 8.83
C PRO A 124 -12.74 -8.02 9.07
N SER A 125 -13.29 -8.52 10.19
CA SER A 125 -13.31 -9.96 10.49
C SER A 125 -14.23 -10.74 9.54
N ALA A 126 -15.15 -10.05 8.86
CA ALA A 126 -15.99 -10.61 7.81
C ALA A 126 -15.26 -10.81 6.47
N VAL A 127 -13.98 -10.45 6.38
CA VAL A 127 -13.18 -10.53 5.15
C VAL A 127 -11.97 -11.45 5.38
N PRO A 128 -12.07 -12.74 5.03
CA PRO A 128 -11.03 -13.75 5.29
C PRO A 128 -9.65 -13.38 4.72
N GLU A 129 -9.61 -12.67 3.60
CA GLU A 129 -8.38 -12.20 2.95
C GLU A 129 -7.60 -11.24 3.87
N ILE A 130 -8.31 -10.39 4.63
CA ILE A 130 -7.67 -9.51 5.61
C ILE A 130 -7.07 -10.38 6.72
N GLY A 131 -7.80 -11.35 7.24
CA GLY A 131 -7.28 -12.31 8.23
C GLY A 131 -5.98 -12.98 7.75
N ARG A 132 -6.00 -13.57 6.55
CA ARG A 132 -4.81 -14.20 5.94
C ARG A 132 -3.62 -13.25 5.82
N HIS A 133 -3.85 -11.97 5.53
CA HIS A 133 -2.78 -10.98 5.47
C HIS A 133 -2.12 -10.75 6.82
N TYR A 134 -2.90 -10.69 7.91
CA TYR A 134 -2.35 -10.54 9.26
C TYR A 134 -1.72 -11.84 9.78
N ASP A 135 -2.25 -13.01 9.39
CA ASP A 135 -1.62 -14.31 9.65
C ASP A 135 -0.24 -14.39 8.98
N TRP A 136 -0.13 -13.96 7.72
CA TRP A 136 1.14 -13.90 7.00
C TRP A 136 2.16 -13.01 7.74
N LEU A 137 1.73 -11.84 8.22
CA LEU A 137 2.59 -10.92 8.97
C LEU A 137 3.06 -11.56 10.28
N ALA A 138 2.18 -12.23 11.03
CA ALA A 138 2.57 -12.93 12.25
C ALA A 138 3.58 -14.05 11.95
N GLU A 139 3.32 -14.88 10.94
CA GLU A 139 4.19 -16.00 10.58
C GLU A 139 5.57 -15.55 10.06
N HIS A 140 5.63 -14.45 9.32
CA HIS A 140 6.85 -14.05 8.60
C HIS A 140 7.58 -12.86 9.22
N ARG A 141 6.93 -12.07 10.09
CA ARG A 141 7.49 -10.84 10.64
C ARG A 141 7.53 -10.79 12.17
N ASP A 142 6.87 -11.71 12.89
CA ASP A 142 7.13 -11.91 14.32
C ASP A 142 8.18 -13.01 14.51
N LEU A 143 9.44 -12.69 14.20
CA LEU A 143 10.52 -13.68 14.15
C LEU A 143 10.90 -14.25 15.53
N ASP A 144 10.59 -13.51 16.60
CA ASP A 144 10.92 -13.89 17.98
C ASP A 144 9.69 -14.39 18.77
N GLY A 145 8.48 -14.29 18.20
CA GLY A 145 7.24 -14.67 18.86
C GLY A 145 6.85 -13.73 20.00
N ASP A 146 7.26 -12.46 19.94
CA ASP A 146 7.01 -11.45 20.97
C ASP A 146 5.89 -10.46 20.60
N GLY A 147 5.27 -10.65 19.43
CA GLY A 147 4.20 -9.81 18.91
C GLY A 147 4.67 -8.51 18.27
N LEU A 148 5.98 -8.33 18.05
CA LEU A 148 6.55 -7.18 17.35
C LEU A 148 6.88 -7.51 15.90
N ILE A 149 6.60 -6.55 15.01
CA ILE A 149 6.89 -6.69 13.58
C ILE A 149 8.34 -6.33 13.30
N TRP A 150 9.07 -7.28 12.73
CA TRP A 150 10.36 -7.08 12.10
C TRP A 150 10.19 -6.40 10.73
N ILE A 151 10.87 -5.29 10.55
CA ILE A 151 11.13 -4.69 9.25
C ILE A 151 12.56 -5.01 8.82
N VAL A 152 12.74 -5.36 7.55
CA VAL A 152 14.05 -5.78 7.01
C VAL A 152 14.77 -4.63 6.30
N GLN A 153 14.10 -3.49 6.10
CA GLN A 153 14.65 -2.27 5.51
C GLN A 153 13.81 -1.04 5.88
N PRO A 154 14.39 0.18 5.79
CA PRO A 154 13.73 1.43 6.21
C PRO A 154 12.39 1.75 5.53
N ASP A 155 12.23 1.45 4.24
CA ASP A 155 11.01 1.78 3.49
C ASP A 155 9.78 1.04 4.01
N GLU A 156 9.96 -0.12 4.65
CA GLU A 156 8.88 -0.89 5.26
C GLU A 156 8.23 -0.20 6.45
N SER A 157 8.91 0.79 7.06
CA SER A 157 8.30 1.62 8.09
C SER A 157 7.48 2.79 7.51
N GLY A 158 7.58 3.05 6.20
CA GLY A 158 7.09 4.27 5.56
C GLY A 158 7.88 5.53 5.92
N LEU A 159 9.09 5.39 6.49
CA LEU A 159 9.95 6.49 6.95
C LEU A 159 11.38 6.30 6.42
N ASP A 160 11.53 6.20 5.11
CA ASP A 160 12.72 5.73 4.38
C ASP A 160 14.05 6.39 4.80
N ALA A 161 14.00 7.68 5.13
CA ALA A 161 15.16 8.49 5.51
C ALA A 161 15.14 8.92 6.99
N SER A 162 14.43 8.18 7.85
CA SER A 162 14.38 8.48 9.28
C SER A 162 15.73 8.23 9.96
N PRO A 163 16.22 9.15 10.82
CA PRO A 163 17.46 8.97 11.58
C PRO A 163 17.47 7.75 12.50
N GLN A 164 16.31 7.16 12.79
CA GLN A 164 16.21 5.91 13.57
C GLN A 164 16.99 4.75 12.94
N PHE A 165 17.27 4.83 11.64
CA PHE A 165 18.01 3.83 10.89
C PHE A 165 19.50 4.15 10.74
N ASP A 166 19.94 5.37 11.07
CA ASP A 166 21.31 5.82 10.79
C ASP A 166 22.36 4.97 11.49
N SER A 167 22.10 4.52 12.71
CA SER A 167 23.01 3.65 13.46
C SER A 167 23.18 2.27 12.82
N VAL A 168 22.14 1.75 12.16
CA VAL A 168 22.15 0.46 11.47
C VAL A 168 22.85 0.57 10.11
N TRP A 169 22.60 1.64 9.37
CA TRP A 169 23.12 1.84 8.02
C TRP A 169 24.50 2.49 7.96
N GLY A 170 24.92 3.17 9.04
CA GLY A 170 26.21 3.84 9.13
C GLY A 170 26.44 4.80 7.95
N TRP A 171 27.56 4.63 7.24
CA TRP A 171 27.92 5.45 6.08
C TRP A 171 26.96 5.32 4.88
N ARG A 172 26.04 4.34 4.89
CA ARG A 172 25.00 4.16 3.87
C ARG A 172 23.69 4.86 4.21
N ALA A 173 23.61 5.57 5.34
CA ALA A 173 22.41 6.30 5.71
C ALA A 173 22.10 7.42 4.72
N HIS A 174 20.81 7.63 4.41
CA HIS A 174 20.34 8.61 3.43
C HIS A 174 20.64 10.07 3.81
N GLY A 175 20.87 10.36 5.10
CA GLY A 175 20.98 11.71 5.65
C GLY A 175 22.32 12.06 6.31
N GLN A 176 23.41 11.34 6.02
CA GLN A 176 24.73 11.74 6.53
C GLN A 176 25.10 13.13 5.95
N PRO A 177 25.40 14.14 6.80
CA PRO A 177 25.85 15.45 6.33
C PRO A 177 27.20 15.41 5.60
#